data_AF-A0A1D7QU79-F1
#
_entry.id   AF-A0A1D7QU79-F1
#
_cell.length_a   1.000
_cell.length_b   1.000
_cell.length_c   1.000
_cell.angle_alpha   90.00
_cell.angle_beta   90.00
_cell.angle_gamma   90.00
#
_symmetry.space_group_name_H-M   'P 1'
#
loop_
_entity.id
_entity.type
_entity.pdbx_description
1 polymer ?
#
loop_
_entity_poly.entity_id
_entity_poly.type
_entity_poly.pdbx_seq_one_letter_code
_entity_poly.pdbx_strand_id
1 'polypeptide(L)'
;MEQFKDYYQILGVDADASAHAIREAYNEKIQEVDPERGGYQEVYDDIQEAFDVLSDPEERQSYDEAYVHVNEDWGFSDDEHQSQEDETPDDDPVMHDETDWRNQRQQKPKPLFPEWSGWKKVGIASLVLNLLIVILFAMGITEVSDAQQEVQNVRTQEEERVNRIDDLEEENRELEEELEQFTSEVVRLEEELTIMAEEISSLETENDVLLDEINNLEEDLAAAEEEAESVADNDTDNGTGETFGRGASIDDIQDILGSPDEINDPYHRYGRSTITIEDGNVTGWSDVDGSLPVQITGAANVDTFSEGSSEEEVAGAMGAPNALRGETWTYGQSTVTFSDGVVSSFDNSGGNLALEE
;
A
#
# COMPACT_ATOMS: atom_id res chain seq x y z
N MET A 1 31.46 -12.05 18.77
CA MET A 1 31.02 -12.55 20.09
C MET A 1 29.65 -11.98 20.25
N GLU A 2 28.64 -12.83 20.36
CA GLU A 2 27.28 -12.39 20.61
C GLU A 2 27.26 -11.70 21.98
N GLN A 3 26.73 -10.48 22.02
CA GLN A 3 26.62 -9.74 23.27
C GLN A 3 25.36 -10.25 23.97
N PHE A 4 25.50 -10.82 25.16
CA PHE A 4 24.36 -11.29 25.94
C PHE A 4 23.40 -10.12 26.20
N LYS A 5 22.18 -10.21 25.66
CA LYS A 5 21.13 -9.21 25.86
C LYS A 5 20.50 -9.42 27.24
N ASP A 6 20.45 -8.36 28.02
CA ASP A 6 19.74 -8.35 29.30
C ASP A 6 18.28 -7.96 29.08
N TYR A 7 17.41 -8.96 28.91
CA TYR A 7 15.98 -8.76 28.65
C TYR A 7 15.24 -8.11 29.83
N TYR A 8 15.72 -8.32 31.06
CA TYR A 8 15.20 -7.66 32.26
C TYR A 8 15.49 -6.15 32.22
N GLN A 9 16.71 -5.75 31.85
CA GLN A 9 17.07 -4.34 31.63
C GLN A 9 16.36 -3.74 30.41
N ILE A 10 16.19 -4.49 29.32
CA ILE A 10 15.47 -4.03 28.12
C ILE A 10 14.00 -3.74 28.44
N LEU A 11 13.31 -4.60 29.21
CA LEU A 11 11.96 -4.33 29.69
C LEU A 11 11.89 -3.41 30.92
N GLY A 12 13.02 -3.12 31.58
CA GLY A 12 13.09 -2.25 32.75
C GLY A 12 12.41 -2.82 34.00
N VAL A 13 12.46 -4.15 34.17
CA VAL A 13 11.83 -4.88 35.28
C VAL A 13 12.86 -5.74 36.01
N ASP A 14 12.67 -5.94 37.31
CA ASP A 14 13.55 -6.80 38.12
C ASP A 14 13.46 -8.28 37.72
N ALA A 15 14.51 -9.05 37.98
CA ALA A 15 14.56 -10.48 37.65
C ALA A 15 13.50 -11.34 38.41
N ASP A 16 12.98 -10.84 39.54
CA ASP A 16 11.88 -11.48 40.29
C ASP A 16 10.48 -11.00 39.83
N ALA A 17 10.40 -10.15 38.79
CA ALA A 17 9.15 -9.56 38.33
C ALA A 17 8.13 -10.64 37.92
N SER A 18 6.88 -10.44 38.37
CA SER A 18 5.76 -11.30 38.00
C SER A 18 5.43 -11.16 36.50
N ALA A 19 4.88 -12.21 35.89
CA ALA A 19 4.40 -12.18 34.49
C ALA A 19 3.38 -11.05 34.22
N HIS A 20 2.68 -10.57 35.26
CA HIS A 20 1.80 -9.40 35.13
C HIS A 20 2.59 -8.10 34.95
N ALA A 21 3.65 -7.89 35.73
CA ALA A 21 4.52 -6.72 35.66
C ALA A 21 5.34 -6.69 34.35
N ILE A 22 5.85 -7.85 33.91
CA ILE A 22 6.53 -8.00 32.60
C ILE A 22 5.60 -7.56 31.46
N ARG A 23 4.34 -8.01 31.49
CA ARG A 23 3.33 -7.62 30.49
C ARG A 23 2.94 -6.14 30.60
N GLU A 24 2.89 -5.56 31.80
CA GLU A 24 2.59 -4.14 31.99
C GLU A 24 3.71 -3.26 31.41
N ALA A 25 4.97 -3.55 31.75
CA ALA A 25 6.15 -2.84 31.25
C ALA A 25 6.32 -2.93 29.72
N TYR A 26 6.05 -4.11 29.13
CA TYR A 26 6.02 -4.26 27.67
C TYR A 26 4.99 -3.34 27.00
N ASN A 27 3.76 -3.31 27.52
CA ASN A 27 2.71 -2.44 26.95
C ASN A 27 3.04 -0.96 27.10
N GLU A 28 3.72 -0.55 28.17
CA GLU A 28 4.20 0.82 28.36
C GLU A 28 5.29 1.17 27.34
N LYS A 29 6.34 0.34 27.24
CA LYS A 29 7.48 0.55 26.33
C LYS A 29 7.10 0.54 24.85
N ILE A 30 6.21 -0.35 24.42
CA ILE A 30 5.72 -0.38 23.02
C ILE A 30 4.94 0.89 22.68
N GLN A 31 4.22 1.51 23.63
CA GLN A 31 3.53 2.78 23.38
C GLN A 31 4.50 3.96 23.21
N GLU A 32 5.67 3.91 23.86
CA GLU A 32 6.74 4.91 23.77
C GLU A 32 7.62 4.75 22.52
N VAL A 33 7.90 3.50 22.10
CA VAL A 33 8.85 3.16 21.02
C VAL A 33 8.16 2.87 19.68
N ASP A 34 6.83 2.92 19.64
CA ASP A 34 5.99 2.79 18.44
C ASP A 34 6.59 3.51 17.19
N PRO A 35 6.96 2.78 16.11
CA PRO A 35 7.59 3.37 14.94
C PRO A 35 6.68 4.37 14.21
N GLU A 36 5.35 4.27 14.32
CA GLU A 36 4.43 5.29 13.80
C GLU A 36 4.51 6.63 14.57
N ARG A 37 5.12 6.64 15.76
CA ARG A 37 5.40 7.85 16.56
C ARG A 37 6.85 8.33 16.46
N GLY A 38 7.66 7.71 15.60
CA GLY A 38 9.07 8.09 15.37
C GLY A 38 10.08 7.39 16.27
N GLY A 39 9.75 6.21 16.80
CA GLY A 39 10.70 5.34 17.50
C GLY A 39 11.73 4.67 16.58
N TYR A 40 12.75 4.05 17.17
CA TYR A 40 13.80 3.32 16.47
C TYR A 40 13.43 1.84 16.34
N GLN A 41 13.40 1.31 15.11
CA GLN A 41 13.02 -0.08 14.83
C GLN A 41 13.85 -1.10 15.64
N GLU A 42 15.17 -0.92 15.71
CA GLU A 42 16.08 -1.81 16.48
C GLU A 42 15.66 -1.93 17.96
N VAL A 43 15.20 -0.83 18.56
CA VAL A 43 14.76 -0.80 19.98
C VAL A 43 13.37 -1.45 20.12
N TYR A 44 12.50 -1.30 19.13
CA TYR A 44 11.21 -1.99 19.08
C TYR A 44 11.40 -3.51 19.04
N ASP A 45 12.29 -3.98 18.15
CA ASP A 45 12.60 -5.40 17.97
C ASP A 45 13.23 -6.00 19.24
N ASP A 46 14.19 -5.30 19.88
CA ASP A 46 14.77 -5.70 21.18
C ASP A 46 13.70 -5.83 22.28
N ILE A 47 12.73 -4.90 22.36
CA ILE A 47 11.63 -4.94 23.35
C ILE A 47 10.70 -6.13 23.09
N GLN A 48 10.44 -6.46 21.83
CA GLN A 48 9.61 -7.60 21.46
C GLN A 48 10.32 -8.93 21.78
N GLU A 49 11.59 -9.08 21.39
CA GLU A 49 12.42 -10.24 21.73
C GLU A 49 12.49 -10.47 23.25
N ALA A 50 12.70 -9.40 24.02
CA ALA A 50 12.73 -9.46 25.48
C ALA A 50 11.39 -9.89 26.10
N PHE A 51 10.26 -9.46 25.53
CA PHE A 51 8.93 -9.86 26.01
C PHE A 51 8.59 -11.29 25.64
N ASP A 52 8.88 -11.73 24.42
CA ASP A 52 8.58 -13.09 23.98
C ASP A 52 9.25 -14.11 24.94
N VAL A 53 10.57 -13.96 25.16
CA VAL A 53 11.36 -14.83 26.07
C VAL A 53 10.91 -14.74 27.53
N LEU A 54 10.63 -13.54 28.07
CA LEU A 54 10.26 -13.38 29.48
C LEU A 54 8.77 -13.65 29.78
N SER A 55 7.92 -13.74 28.76
CA SER A 55 6.49 -14.01 28.93
C SER A 55 6.15 -15.50 29.02
N ASP A 56 6.95 -16.38 28.38
CA ASP A 56 6.79 -17.83 28.49
C ASP A 56 7.58 -18.39 29.70
N PRO A 57 6.96 -19.21 30.57
CA PRO A 57 7.66 -19.77 31.73
C PRO A 57 8.84 -20.71 31.40
N GLU A 58 8.80 -21.45 30.28
CA GLU A 58 9.84 -22.40 29.90
C GLU A 58 11.03 -21.69 29.23
N GLU A 59 10.75 -20.67 28.40
CA GLU A 59 11.78 -19.82 27.82
C GLU A 59 12.44 -18.92 28.87
N ARG A 60 11.66 -18.32 29.78
CA ARG A 60 12.20 -17.56 30.92
C ARG A 60 13.08 -18.40 31.81
N GLN A 61 12.72 -19.65 32.13
CA GLN A 61 13.59 -20.52 32.93
C GLN A 61 14.92 -20.78 32.21
N SER A 62 14.86 -21.09 30.91
CA SER A 62 16.05 -21.33 30.09
C SER A 62 16.95 -20.09 30.00
N TYR A 63 16.34 -18.90 29.95
CA TYR A 63 17.02 -17.62 30.00
C TYR A 63 17.64 -17.35 31.38
N ASP A 64 16.93 -17.59 32.47
CA ASP A 64 17.42 -17.40 33.84
C ASP A 64 18.63 -18.30 34.14
N GLU A 65 18.64 -19.54 33.66
CA GLU A 65 19.78 -20.46 33.75
C GLU A 65 21.03 -19.93 33.00
N ALA A 66 20.84 -19.30 31.83
CA ALA A 66 21.91 -18.64 31.10
C ALA A 66 22.35 -17.31 31.75
N TYR A 67 21.40 -16.54 32.27
CA TYR A 67 21.61 -15.24 32.93
C TYR A 67 22.50 -15.37 34.18
N VAL A 68 22.24 -16.36 35.03
CA VAL A 68 23.08 -16.67 36.19
C VAL A 68 24.51 -17.00 35.77
N HIS A 69 24.70 -17.82 34.73
CA HIS A 69 26.04 -18.19 34.27
C HIS A 69 26.83 -17.04 33.63
N VAL A 70 26.17 -16.06 33.01
CA VAL A 70 26.85 -14.85 32.49
C VAL A 70 27.23 -13.91 33.63
N ASN A 71 26.40 -13.79 34.67
CA ASN A 71 26.66 -12.88 35.80
C ASN A 71 27.75 -13.42 36.76
N GLU A 72 28.08 -14.71 36.71
CA GLU A 72 29.21 -15.30 37.44
C GLU A 72 30.60 -14.96 36.85
N ASP A 73 30.71 -14.70 35.55
CA ASP A 73 32.01 -14.38 34.88
C ASP A 73 32.41 -12.90 35.04
N TRP A 74 31.43 -11.99 35.25
CA TRP A 74 31.64 -10.55 35.38
C TRP A 74 31.13 -10.01 36.72
N GLY A 75 31.91 -10.25 37.78
CA GLY A 75 31.51 -9.99 39.16
C GLY A 75 31.06 -8.55 39.49
N PHE A 76 29.75 -8.33 39.46
CA PHE A 76 29.04 -7.30 40.21
C PHE A 76 28.12 -7.98 41.22
N SER A 77 28.49 -7.88 42.50
CA SER A 77 27.71 -8.41 43.63
C SER A 77 26.89 -7.31 44.27
N ASP A 78 25.56 -7.43 44.25
CA ASP A 78 24.68 -6.79 45.23
C ASP A 78 24.09 -7.88 46.14
N ASP A 79 24.48 -7.83 47.41
CA ASP A 79 23.93 -8.64 48.50
C ASP A 79 22.58 -8.07 48.95
N GLU A 80 21.55 -8.91 49.08
CA GLU A 80 20.85 -9.14 50.36
C GLU A 80 19.63 -10.08 50.21
N HIS A 81 19.63 -11.23 50.90
CA HIS A 81 18.75 -11.43 52.06
C HIS A 81 19.03 -12.74 52.82
N GLN A 82 18.70 -12.73 54.11
CA GLN A 82 19.11 -13.73 55.10
C GLN A 82 17.94 -14.59 55.59
N SER A 83 18.21 -15.88 55.81
CA SER A 83 17.67 -16.65 56.94
C SER A 83 18.54 -17.90 57.11
N GLN A 84 19.44 -17.93 58.09
CA GLN A 84 19.20 -18.41 59.46
C GLN A 84 18.74 -19.87 59.55
N GLU A 85 19.65 -20.74 59.98
CA GLU A 85 19.34 -21.80 60.96
C GLU A 85 20.60 -22.06 61.82
N ASP A 86 20.48 -21.80 63.13
CA ASP A 86 21.48 -22.11 64.15
C ASP A 86 21.37 -23.59 64.56
N GLU A 87 22.51 -24.22 64.88
CA GLU A 87 22.81 -24.82 66.21
C GLU A 87 24.00 -25.79 66.12
N THR A 88 25.15 -25.36 66.64
CA THR A 88 26.11 -26.28 67.30
C THR A 88 25.73 -26.43 68.78
N PRO A 89 26.29 -27.41 69.50
CA PRO A 89 27.44 -27.04 70.33
C PRO A 89 28.58 -28.08 70.36
N ASP A 90 29.75 -27.58 70.75
CA ASP A 90 31.05 -28.27 70.82
C ASP A 90 31.19 -29.32 71.93
N ASP A 91 32.22 -30.18 71.83
CA ASP A 91 33.19 -30.41 72.93
C ASP A 91 34.43 -31.22 72.45
N ASP A 92 35.52 -30.48 72.22
CA ASP A 92 36.98 -30.71 72.19
C ASP A 92 37.69 -32.10 72.31
N PRO A 93 39.00 -32.19 71.91
CA PRO A 93 39.66 -33.43 71.46
C PRO A 93 40.61 -34.12 72.46
N VAL A 94 41.02 -35.36 72.14
CA VAL A 94 42.17 -36.05 72.78
C VAL A 94 43.06 -36.74 71.74
N MET A 95 44.38 -36.60 71.93
CA MET A 95 45.50 -37.04 71.08
C MET A 95 46.16 -38.35 71.57
N HIS A 96 47.17 -38.83 70.83
CA HIS A 96 48.04 -40.01 71.08
C HIS A 96 47.44 -41.39 70.70
N ASP A 97 48.20 -42.38 70.19
CA ASP A 97 49.65 -42.49 69.97
C ASP A 97 49.97 -43.30 68.70
N GLU A 98 51.18 -43.17 68.16
CA GLU A 98 51.72 -43.97 67.06
C GLU A 98 52.35 -45.30 67.53
N THR A 99 52.86 -46.09 66.56
CA THR A 99 53.69 -47.32 66.71
C THR A 99 52.92 -48.61 67.05
N ASP A 100 53.34 -49.82 66.64
CA ASP A 100 54.55 -50.21 65.90
C ASP A 100 54.23 -51.35 64.89
N TRP A 101 54.97 -51.39 63.78
CA TRP A 101 54.79 -52.29 62.64
C TRP A 101 56.01 -53.21 62.44
N ARG A 102 56.21 -54.23 63.29
CA ARG A 102 57.11 -55.38 62.96
C ARG A 102 56.88 -56.59 63.86
N ASN A 103 56.36 -57.69 63.30
CA ASN A 103 57.21 -58.88 63.15
C ASN A 103 56.68 -59.89 62.14
N GLN A 104 57.58 -60.76 61.65
CA GLN A 104 57.42 -61.44 60.36
C GLN A 104 57.69 -62.96 60.47
N ARG A 105 57.01 -63.73 59.61
CA ARG A 105 57.34 -65.09 59.09
C ARG A 105 56.77 -66.36 59.77
N GLN A 106 55.89 -67.00 58.98
CA GLN A 106 55.94 -68.42 58.54
C GLN A 106 55.75 -69.57 59.56
N GLN A 107 54.65 -70.34 59.39
CA GLN A 107 54.67 -71.71 58.83
C GLN A 107 53.25 -72.32 58.63
N LYS A 108 53.16 -73.38 57.82
CA LYS A 108 52.01 -74.30 57.55
C LYS A 108 52.57 -75.73 57.59
N PRO A 109 51.82 -76.81 57.97
CA PRO A 109 50.59 -77.27 57.29
C PRO A 109 49.46 -77.87 58.19
N LYS A 110 48.44 -78.43 57.51
CA LYS A 110 47.10 -78.91 57.96
C LYS A 110 47.10 -80.44 58.31
N PRO A 111 45.96 -81.20 58.46
CA PRO A 111 44.51 -80.85 58.53
C PRO A 111 43.68 -81.62 59.60
N LEU A 112 42.36 -81.36 59.68
CA LEU A 112 41.23 -82.31 59.46
C LEU A 112 39.87 -81.59 59.71
N PHE A 113 38.88 -81.80 58.84
CA PHE A 113 37.52 -81.21 58.84
C PHE A 113 36.62 -81.81 59.97
N PRO A 114 35.48 -81.20 60.41
CA PRO A 114 34.36 -80.62 59.61
C PRO A 114 33.80 -79.28 60.16
N GLU A 115 32.64 -78.69 59.81
CA GLU A 115 31.50 -78.98 58.89
C GLU A 115 31.18 -77.76 57.97
N TRP A 116 30.18 -77.86 57.08
CA TRP A 116 29.71 -76.80 56.16
C TRP A 116 28.19 -76.57 56.22
N SER A 117 27.71 -75.32 56.22
CA SER A 117 26.28 -75.00 55.94
C SER A 117 25.97 -73.64 55.28
N GLY A 118 26.97 -72.77 55.04
CA GLY A 118 26.71 -71.37 54.62
C GLY A 118 26.42 -71.10 53.13
N TRP A 119 26.78 -72.02 52.22
CA TRP A 119 26.96 -71.68 50.79
C TRP A 119 25.66 -71.36 50.03
N LYS A 120 24.52 -71.90 50.45
CA LYS A 120 23.22 -71.61 49.79
C LYS A 120 22.83 -70.12 49.90
N LYS A 121 23.23 -69.43 50.97
CA LYS A 121 22.96 -67.99 51.15
C LYS A 121 23.87 -67.12 50.27
N VAL A 122 25.15 -67.49 50.15
CA VAL A 122 26.13 -66.77 49.30
C VAL A 122 25.76 -66.90 47.82
N GLY A 123 25.30 -68.08 47.38
CA GLY A 123 24.81 -68.29 46.02
C GLY A 123 23.61 -67.39 45.67
N ILE A 124 22.62 -67.29 46.55
CA ILE A 124 21.45 -66.42 46.36
C ILE A 124 21.86 -64.94 46.38
N ALA A 125 22.70 -64.51 47.33
CA ALA A 125 23.19 -63.13 47.40
C ALA A 125 23.96 -62.73 46.13
N SER A 126 24.80 -63.62 45.58
CA SER A 126 25.48 -63.40 44.32
C SER A 126 24.51 -63.30 43.13
N LEU A 127 23.48 -64.16 43.08
CA LEU A 127 22.46 -64.11 42.04
C LEU A 127 21.66 -62.80 42.07
N VAL A 128 21.26 -62.36 43.27
CA VAL A 128 20.57 -61.07 43.46
C VAL A 128 21.47 -59.90 43.09
N LEU A 129 22.75 -59.91 43.49
CA LEU A 129 23.70 -58.85 43.13
C LEU A 129 23.92 -58.76 41.61
N ASN A 130 24.10 -59.90 40.92
CA ASN A 130 24.23 -59.92 39.46
C ASN A 130 22.93 -59.46 38.78
N LEU A 131 21.76 -59.84 39.28
CA LEU A 131 20.47 -59.35 38.78
C LEU A 131 20.34 -57.83 38.95
N LEU A 132 20.75 -57.29 40.10
CA LEU A 132 20.72 -55.86 40.39
C LEU A 132 21.68 -55.08 39.47
N ILE A 133 22.89 -55.60 39.22
CA ILE A 133 23.83 -55.04 38.24
C ILE A 133 23.23 -55.04 36.83
N VAL A 134 22.56 -56.12 36.41
CA VAL A 134 21.90 -56.19 35.10
C VAL A 134 20.72 -55.21 35.00
N ILE A 135 19.95 -55.01 36.08
CA ILE A 135 18.85 -54.04 36.12
C ILE A 135 19.38 -52.61 36.03
N LEU A 136 20.41 -52.25 36.80
CA LEU A 136 21.03 -50.92 36.73
C LEU A 136 21.67 -50.65 35.37
N PHE A 137 22.32 -51.66 34.77
CA PHE A 137 22.88 -51.55 33.43
C PHE A 137 21.78 -51.41 32.35
N ALA A 138 20.64 -52.09 32.52
CA ALA A 138 19.49 -51.94 31.62
C ALA A 138 18.85 -50.55 31.74
N MET A 139 18.69 -50.02 32.97
CA MET A 139 18.18 -48.66 33.21
C MET A 139 19.09 -47.58 32.61
N GLY A 140 20.42 -47.70 32.80
CA GLY A 140 21.37 -46.78 32.18
C GLY A 140 21.41 -46.87 30.65
N ILE A 141 21.10 -48.03 30.06
CA ILE A 141 20.94 -48.16 28.60
C ILE A 141 19.67 -47.47 28.12
N THR A 142 18.54 -47.58 28.82
CA THR A 142 17.30 -46.89 28.43
C THR A 142 17.47 -45.38 28.53
N GLU A 143 18.04 -44.87 29.62
CA GLU A 143 18.26 -43.43 29.82
C GLU A 143 19.19 -42.82 28.76
N VAL A 144 20.27 -43.54 28.38
CA VAL A 144 21.14 -43.14 27.26
C VAL A 144 20.41 -43.22 25.91
N SER A 145 19.51 -44.19 25.72
CA SER A 145 18.71 -44.32 24.49
C SER A 145 17.70 -43.18 24.34
N ASP A 146 17.05 -42.78 25.44
CA ASP A 146 16.06 -41.72 25.45
C ASP A 146 16.74 -40.36 25.20
N ALA A 147 17.85 -40.07 25.87
CA ALA A 147 18.67 -38.88 25.61
C ALA A 147 19.26 -38.86 24.17
N GLN A 148 19.61 -40.02 23.61
CA GLN A 148 20.00 -40.12 22.20
C GLN A 148 18.85 -39.83 21.23
N GLN A 149 17.62 -40.20 21.57
CA GLN A 149 16.44 -39.90 20.76
C GLN A 149 16.11 -38.40 20.80
N GLU A 150 16.19 -37.78 21.97
CA GLU A 150 16.00 -36.33 22.15
C GLU A 150 17.02 -35.52 21.33
N VAL A 151 18.30 -35.85 21.39
CA VAL A 151 19.36 -35.21 20.57
C VAL A 151 19.13 -35.39 19.06
N GLN A 152 18.50 -36.48 18.61
CA GLN A 152 18.13 -36.64 17.19
C GLN A 152 16.93 -35.76 16.81
N ASN A 153 15.91 -35.67 17.67
CA ASN A 153 14.75 -34.80 17.44
C ASN A 153 15.17 -33.32 17.36
N VAL A 154 16.02 -32.86 18.29
CA VAL A 154 16.55 -31.49 18.27
C VAL A 154 17.33 -31.23 16.98
N ARG A 155 18.21 -32.14 16.55
CA ARG A 155 18.92 -31.99 15.27
C ARG A 155 18.01 -31.92 14.05
N THR A 156 16.97 -32.74 13.99
CA THR A 156 16.00 -32.64 12.88
C THR A 156 15.24 -31.31 12.90
N GLN A 157 14.96 -30.78 14.09
CA GLN A 157 14.34 -29.46 14.24
C GLN A 157 15.31 -28.32 13.88
N GLU A 158 16.60 -28.44 14.21
CA GLU A 158 17.65 -27.52 13.76
C GLU A 158 17.79 -27.56 12.23
N GLU A 159 17.82 -28.74 11.60
CA GLU A 159 17.84 -28.88 10.14
C GLU A 159 16.59 -28.24 9.49
N GLU A 160 15.39 -28.42 10.06
CA GLU A 160 14.17 -27.74 9.60
C GLU A 160 14.25 -26.21 9.77
N ARG A 161 14.80 -25.70 10.88
CA ARG A 161 15.01 -24.25 11.09
C ARG A 161 16.03 -23.67 10.12
N VAL A 162 17.12 -24.39 9.84
CA VAL A 162 18.14 -23.98 8.85
C VAL A 162 17.53 -23.92 7.45
N ASN A 163 16.81 -24.95 7.00
CA ASN A 163 16.13 -24.91 5.70
C ASN A 163 15.12 -23.76 5.62
N ARG A 164 14.41 -23.43 6.71
CA ARG A 164 13.50 -22.28 6.75
C ARG A 164 14.22 -20.93 6.71
N ILE A 165 15.43 -20.84 7.24
CA ILE A 165 16.30 -19.65 7.10
C ILE A 165 16.76 -19.53 5.64
N ASP A 166 17.25 -20.60 5.03
CA ASP A 166 17.66 -20.61 3.61
C ASP A 166 16.49 -20.18 2.68
N ASP A 167 15.27 -20.69 2.92
CA ASP A 167 14.05 -20.29 2.19
C ASP A 167 13.74 -18.78 2.37
N LEU A 168 13.94 -18.24 3.58
CA LEU A 168 13.69 -16.83 3.91
C LEU A 168 14.78 -15.89 3.39
N GLU A 169 16.04 -16.33 3.34
CA GLU A 169 17.13 -15.58 2.70
C GLU A 169 16.89 -15.45 1.19
N GLU A 170 16.37 -16.50 0.54
CA GLU A 170 15.99 -16.45 -0.87
C GLU A 170 14.76 -15.55 -1.11
N GLU A 171 13.72 -15.64 -0.27
CA GLU A 171 12.54 -14.75 -0.32
C GLU A 171 12.94 -13.27 -0.12
N ASN A 172 13.84 -12.98 0.82
CA ASN A 172 14.39 -11.63 1.01
C ASN A 172 15.22 -11.17 -0.21
N ARG A 173 16.03 -12.03 -0.82
CA ARG A 173 16.80 -11.71 -2.03
C ARG A 173 15.87 -11.37 -3.21
N GLU A 174 14.79 -12.12 -3.40
CA GLU A 174 13.79 -11.81 -4.44
C GLU A 174 13.09 -10.46 -4.18
N LEU A 175 12.77 -10.15 -2.91
CA LEU A 175 12.20 -8.85 -2.52
C LEU A 175 13.18 -7.68 -2.69
N GLU A 176 14.48 -7.89 -2.43
CA GLU A 176 15.52 -6.89 -2.70
C GLU A 176 15.66 -6.59 -4.21
N GLU A 177 15.59 -7.62 -5.06
CA GLU A 177 15.59 -7.47 -6.52
C GLU A 177 14.33 -6.74 -7.04
N GLU A 178 13.15 -7.03 -6.47
CA GLU A 178 11.91 -6.29 -6.79
C GLU A 178 11.97 -4.82 -6.34
N LEU A 179 12.53 -4.54 -5.16
CA LEU A 179 12.76 -3.18 -4.67
C LEU A 179 13.77 -2.40 -5.53
N GLU A 180 14.85 -3.03 -6.00
CA GLU A 180 15.80 -2.39 -6.92
C GLU A 180 15.12 -2.09 -8.27
N GLN A 181 14.33 -3.02 -8.81
CA GLN A 181 13.54 -2.78 -10.02
C GLN A 181 12.57 -1.60 -9.84
N PHE A 182 11.79 -1.58 -8.77
CA PHE A 182 10.83 -0.50 -8.48
C PHE A 182 11.55 0.85 -8.30
N THR A 183 12.69 0.87 -7.61
CA THR A 183 13.52 2.07 -7.45
C THR A 183 14.01 2.58 -8.81
N SER A 184 14.45 1.69 -9.72
CA SER A 184 14.85 2.07 -11.07
C SER A 184 13.70 2.66 -11.89
N GLU A 185 12.48 2.15 -11.70
CA GLU A 185 11.29 2.66 -12.37
C GLU A 185 10.85 4.02 -11.82
N VAL A 186 10.91 4.23 -10.51
CA VAL A 186 10.68 5.55 -9.90
C VAL A 186 11.67 6.58 -10.44
N VAL A 187 12.97 6.28 -10.48
CA VAL A 187 13.99 7.20 -11.04
C VAL A 187 13.72 7.50 -12.51
N ARG A 188 13.36 6.50 -13.33
CA ARG A 188 12.97 6.72 -14.74
C ARG A 188 11.77 7.65 -14.86
N LEU A 189 10.76 7.48 -14.01
CA LEU A 189 9.56 8.33 -14.01
C LEU A 189 9.87 9.76 -13.54
N GLU A 190 10.80 9.95 -12.60
CA GLU A 190 11.29 11.27 -12.19
C GLU A 190 12.08 11.98 -13.30
N GLU A 191 12.88 11.24 -14.07
CA GLU A 191 13.54 11.77 -15.28
C GLU A 191 12.51 12.17 -16.35
N GLU A 192 11.50 11.33 -16.62
CA GLU A 192 10.41 11.64 -17.57
C GLU A 192 9.59 12.86 -17.13
N LEU A 193 9.26 12.98 -15.84
CA LEU A 193 8.61 14.17 -15.26
C LEU A 193 9.47 15.44 -15.40
N THR A 194 10.78 15.32 -15.23
CA THR A 194 11.71 16.45 -15.38
C THR A 194 11.75 16.95 -16.83
N ILE A 195 11.80 16.03 -17.81
CA ILE A 195 11.76 16.36 -19.24
C ILE A 195 10.43 17.04 -19.60
N MET A 196 9.30 16.50 -19.13
CA MET A 196 7.98 17.11 -19.37
C MET A 196 7.86 18.49 -18.73
N ALA A 197 8.46 18.73 -17.56
CA ALA A 197 8.48 20.05 -16.92
C ALA A 197 9.32 21.08 -17.70
N GLU A 198 10.44 20.65 -18.31
CA GLU A 198 11.25 21.51 -19.18
C GLU A 198 10.51 21.82 -20.50
N GLU A 199 9.80 20.85 -21.08
CA GLU A 199 8.94 21.05 -22.26
C GLU A 199 7.79 22.02 -21.98
N ILE A 200 7.08 21.88 -20.85
CA ILE A 200 6.04 22.82 -20.41
C ILE A 200 6.60 24.23 -20.24
N SER A 201 7.75 24.40 -19.59
CA SER A 201 8.39 25.71 -19.40
C SER A 201 8.80 26.36 -20.73
N SER A 202 9.22 25.55 -21.72
CA SER A 202 9.48 26.03 -23.08
C SER A 202 8.20 26.48 -23.79
N LEU A 203 7.10 25.74 -23.63
CA LEU A 203 5.79 26.08 -24.20
C LEU A 203 5.14 27.30 -23.53
N GLU A 204 5.30 27.47 -22.22
CA GLU A 204 4.90 28.69 -21.50
C GLU A 204 5.65 29.92 -22.07
N THR A 205 6.96 29.79 -22.28
CA THR A 205 7.78 30.85 -22.89
C THR A 205 7.37 31.16 -24.34
N GLU A 206 6.99 30.14 -25.12
CA GLU A 206 6.49 30.32 -26.50
C GLU A 206 5.11 31.00 -26.51
N ASN A 207 4.21 30.61 -25.60
CA ASN A 207 2.90 31.24 -25.44
C ASN A 207 3.00 32.71 -25.00
N ASP A 208 3.91 33.06 -24.08
CA ASP A 208 4.15 34.46 -23.69
C ASP A 208 4.59 35.31 -24.89
N VAL A 209 5.47 34.78 -25.76
CA VAL A 209 5.90 35.46 -26.99
C VAL A 209 4.75 35.61 -27.99
N LEU A 210 3.91 34.58 -28.14
CA LEU A 210 2.73 34.63 -29.00
C LEU A 210 1.66 35.60 -28.47
N LEU A 211 1.50 35.72 -27.16
CA LEU A 211 0.62 36.72 -26.54
C LEU A 211 1.14 38.14 -26.79
N ASP A 212 2.44 38.38 -26.67
CA ASP A 212 3.04 39.65 -27.08
C ASP A 212 2.83 39.93 -28.58
N GLU A 213 2.98 38.93 -29.46
CA GLU A 213 2.71 39.10 -30.91
C GLU A 213 1.23 39.40 -31.19
N ILE A 214 0.30 38.72 -30.53
CA ILE A 214 -1.15 38.98 -30.60
C ILE A 214 -1.46 40.41 -30.12
N ASN A 215 -0.97 40.84 -28.96
CA ASN A 215 -1.19 42.19 -28.45
C ASN A 215 -0.68 43.27 -29.42
N ASN A 216 0.48 43.07 -30.05
CA ASN A 216 1.00 43.99 -31.06
C ASN A 216 0.12 43.98 -32.33
N LEU A 217 -0.38 42.82 -32.77
CA LEU A 217 -1.29 42.70 -33.90
C LEU A 217 -2.67 43.30 -33.61
N GLU A 218 -3.16 43.25 -32.37
CA GLU A 218 -4.38 43.93 -31.92
C GLU A 218 -4.19 45.45 -31.89
N GLU A 219 -3.03 45.96 -31.48
CA GLU A 219 -2.71 47.41 -31.55
C GLU A 219 -2.61 47.88 -33.01
N ASP A 220 -1.93 47.13 -33.88
CA ASP A 220 -1.85 47.40 -35.33
C ASP A 220 -3.25 47.30 -36.00
N LEU A 221 -4.08 46.33 -35.59
CA LEU A 221 -5.45 46.17 -36.09
C LEU A 221 -6.35 47.32 -35.63
N ALA A 222 -6.31 47.71 -34.35
CA ALA A 222 -7.08 48.83 -33.83
C ALA A 222 -6.68 50.16 -34.51
N ALA A 223 -5.39 50.36 -34.81
CA ALA A 223 -4.94 51.50 -35.60
C ALA A 223 -5.44 51.44 -37.06
N ALA A 224 -5.46 50.26 -37.68
CA ALA A 224 -6.00 50.06 -39.01
C ALA A 224 -7.53 50.20 -39.06
N GLU A 225 -8.23 49.84 -37.99
CA GLU A 225 -9.67 50.05 -37.81
C GLU A 225 -9.99 51.52 -37.57
N GLU A 226 -9.22 52.26 -36.76
CA GLU A 226 -9.39 53.73 -36.63
C GLU A 226 -9.14 54.44 -37.98
N GLU A 227 -8.13 54.02 -38.75
CA GLU A 227 -7.94 54.51 -40.13
C GLU A 227 -9.12 54.12 -41.04
N ALA A 228 -9.64 52.89 -40.96
CA ALA A 228 -10.77 52.42 -41.77
C ALA A 228 -12.09 53.10 -41.40
N GLU A 229 -12.35 53.32 -40.11
CA GLU A 229 -13.54 54.01 -39.59
C GLU A 229 -13.51 55.49 -39.97
N SER A 230 -12.32 56.11 -40.02
CA SER A 230 -12.13 57.46 -40.60
C SER A 230 -12.43 57.55 -42.11
N VAL A 231 -12.41 56.41 -42.81
CA VAL A 231 -12.79 56.26 -44.23
C VAL A 231 -14.25 55.80 -44.39
N ALA A 232 -14.84 55.20 -43.35
CA ALA A 232 -16.17 54.60 -43.34
C ALA A 232 -17.30 55.55 -42.86
N ASP A 233 -17.09 56.87 -42.84
CA ASP A 233 -18.16 57.90 -42.70
C ASP A 233 -19.04 58.01 -43.99
N ASN A 234 -19.28 56.87 -44.64
CA ASN A 234 -20.22 56.60 -45.72
C ASN A 234 -20.51 55.08 -45.74
N ASP A 235 -21.70 54.70 -45.27
CA ASP A 235 -22.29 53.35 -45.36
C ASP A 235 -21.43 52.21 -44.77
N THR A 236 -21.73 51.65 -43.60
CA THR A 236 -23.02 50.96 -43.38
C THR A 236 -23.25 50.66 -41.89
N ASP A 237 -24.32 51.23 -41.33
CA ASP A 237 -24.98 50.70 -40.13
C ASP A 237 -25.63 49.35 -40.47
N ASN A 238 -25.07 48.25 -39.96
CA ASN A 238 -25.76 46.96 -39.92
C ASN A 238 -25.28 46.08 -38.75
N GLY A 239 -25.41 46.62 -37.54
CA GLY A 239 -25.21 45.91 -36.26
C GLY A 239 -26.53 45.62 -35.53
N THR A 240 -27.65 45.45 -36.25
CA THR A 240 -28.93 45.10 -35.64
C THR A 240 -28.95 43.62 -35.28
N GLY A 241 -28.47 43.29 -34.07
CA GLY A 241 -28.58 41.95 -33.50
C GLY A 241 -30.05 41.56 -33.32
N GLU A 242 -30.53 40.62 -34.13
CA GLU A 242 -31.84 39.97 -33.93
C GLU A 242 -31.82 38.44 -34.13
N THR A 243 -30.86 37.84 -34.86
CA THR A 243 -30.78 36.38 -35.10
C THR A 243 -29.37 35.84 -35.38
N PHE A 244 -29.14 34.54 -35.10
CA PHE A 244 -27.93 33.78 -35.47
C PHE A 244 -28.26 32.54 -36.33
N GLY A 245 -27.25 31.91 -36.93
CA GLY A 245 -27.42 30.70 -37.75
C GLY A 245 -26.30 29.66 -37.59
N ARG A 246 -26.33 28.62 -38.43
CA ARG A 246 -25.25 27.61 -38.50
C ARG A 246 -23.94 28.27 -38.94
N GLY A 247 -22.86 28.03 -38.22
CA GLY A 247 -21.55 28.66 -38.44
C GLY A 247 -21.38 30.03 -37.79
N ALA A 248 -22.32 30.51 -36.98
CA ALA A 248 -22.10 31.69 -36.12
C ALA A 248 -21.04 31.38 -35.06
N SER A 249 -20.25 32.38 -34.67
CA SER A 249 -19.24 32.24 -33.61
C SER A 249 -19.88 32.19 -32.23
N ILE A 250 -19.20 31.61 -31.24
CA ILE A 250 -19.65 31.63 -29.85
C ILE A 250 -19.82 33.06 -29.30
N ASP A 251 -19.05 34.02 -29.79
CA ASP A 251 -19.12 35.43 -29.36
C ASP A 251 -20.39 36.11 -29.89
N ASP A 252 -20.77 35.87 -31.15
CA ASP A 252 -22.06 36.33 -31.71
C ASP A 252 -23.24 35.83 -30.86
N ILE A 253 -23.17 34.57 -30.37
CA ILE A 253 -24.21 34.00 -29.50
C ILE A 253 -24.24 34.69 -28.14
N GLN A 254 -23.09 35.02 -27.56
CA GLN A 254 -23.00 35.71 -26.29
C GLN A 254 -23.45 37.17 -26.37
N ASP A 255 -23.26 37.85 -27.49
CA ASP A 255 -23.79 39.20 -27.72
C ASP A 255 -25.32 39.20 -27.87
N ILE A 256 -25.90 38.17 -28.51
CA ILE A 256 -27.35 38.05 -28.73
C ILE A 256 -28.10 37.53 -27.49
N LEU A 257 -27.57 36.51 -26.80
CA LEU A 257 -28.26 35.80 -25.71
C LEU A 257 -27.66 36.05 -24.32
N GLY A 258 -26.47 36.62 -24.22
CA GLY A 258 -25.67 36.64 -22.99
C GLY A 258 -24.97 35.30 -22.73
N SER A 259 -24.44 35.13 -21.51
CA SER A 259 -23.81 33.88 -21.10
C SER A 259 -24.82 32.73 -20.95
N PRO A 260 -24.46 31.47 -21.28
CA PRO A 260 -25.33 30.31 -21.09
C PRO A 260 -25.59 30.00 -19.61
N ASP A 261 -26.73 29.36 -19.33
CA ASP A 261 -27.09 28.87 -17.98
C ASP A 261 -26.22 27.69 -17.53
N GLU A 262 -25.76 26.86 -18.48
CA GLU A 262 -24.97 25.65 -18.24
C GLU A 262 -24.16 25.31 -19.51
N ILE A 263 -22.89 24.93 -19.33
CA ILE A 263 -21.98 24.49 -20.39
C ILE A 263 -21.61 23.03 -20.12
N ASN A 264 -21.78 22.17 -21.13
CA ASN A 264 -21.44 20.75 -21.09
C ASN A 264 -21.08 20.29 -22.51
N ASP A 265 -19.83 20.55 -22.93
CA ASP A 265 -19.34 20.44 -24.30
C ASP A 265 -19.78 19.14 -25.01
N PRO A 266 -20.28 19.22 -26.26
CA PRO A 266 -20.42 20.42 -27.12
C PRO A 266 -21.71 21.24 -26.87
N TYR A 267 -22.41 21.06 -25.75
CA TYR A 267 -23.76 21.61 -25.54
C TYR A 267 -23.79 22.83 -24.60
N HIS A 268 -24.29 23.95 -25.11
CA HIS A 268 -24.55 25.17 -24.35
C HIS A 268 -26.06 25.32 -24.12
N ARG A 269 -26.50 25.44 -22.86
CA ARG A 269 -27.92 25.56 -22.48
C ARG A 269 -28.32 27.02 -22.28
N TYR A 270 -29.45 27.37 -22.88
CA TYR A 270 -30.15 28.65 -22.67
C TYR A 270 -31.62 28.32 -22.37
N GLY A 271 -32.06 28.53 -21.13
CA GLY A 271 -33.39 28.14 -20.66
C GLY A 271 -33.65 26.65 -20.81
N ARG A 272 -34.63 26.27 -21.64
CA ARG A 272 -34.94 24.86 -21.96
C ARG A 272 -34.35 24.41 -23.30
N SER A 273 -33.68 25.32 -23.99
CA SER A 273 -33.12 25.11 -25.33
C SER A 273 -31.61 24.89 -25.25
N THR A 274 -31.05 24.33 -26.32
CA THR A 274 -29.63 23.95 -26.37
C THR A 274 -29.06 24.28 -27.74
N ILE A 275 -27.86 24.86 -27.74
CA ILE A 275 -27.04 25.11 -28.93
C ILE A 275 -25.87 24.11 -28.88
N THR A 276 -25.54 23.51 -30.02
CA THR A 276 -24.35 22.67 -30.18
C THR A 276 -23.24 23.53 -30.78
N ILE A 277 -22.11 23.61 -30.09
CA ILE A 277 -20.93 24.38 -30.49
C ILE A 277 -19.74 23.41 -30.59
N GLU A 278 -19.12 23.37 -31.76
CA GLU A 278 -17.92 22.58 -32.05
C GLU A 278 -16.88 23.50 -32.68
N ASP A 279 -15.62 23.40 -32.26
CA ASP A 279 -14.52 24.28 -32.70
C ASP A 279 -14.87 25.78 -32.64
N GLY A 280 -15.59 26.21 -31.61
CA GLY A 280 -16.02 27.60 -31.39
C GLY A 280 -17.20 28.08 -32.24
N ASN A 281 -17.79 27.22 -33.08
CA ASN A 281 -18.82 27.59 -34.05
C ASN A 281 -20.13 26.80 -33.85
N VAL A 282 -21.29 27.41 -34.12
CA VAL A 282 -22.59 26.74 -33.99
C VAL A 282 -22.79 25.69 -35.08
N THR A 283 -22.80 24.41 -34.70
CA THR A 283 -23.04 23.29 -35.64
C THR A 283 -24.49 22.79 -35.62
N GLY A 284 -25.27 23.11 -34.59
CA GLY A 284 -26.70 22.78 -34.50
C GLY A 284 -27.40 23.41 -33.30
N TRP A 285 -28.71 23.15 -33.17
CA TRP A 285 -29.52 23.66 -32.06
C TRP A 285 -30.77 22.81 -31.83
N SER A 286 -31.43 23.07 -30.70
CA SER A 286 -32.68 22.45 -30.29
C SER A 286 -33.48 23.49 -29.49
N ASP A 287 -34.33 24.25 -30.19
CA ASP A 287 -35.24 25.24 -29.61
C ASP A 287 -36.54 24.57 -29.15
N VAL A 288 -36.69 24.45 -27.82
CA VAL A 288 -37.77 23.73 -27.15
C VAL A 288 -38.83 24.69 -26.61
N ASP A 289 -38.44 25.92 -26.30
CA ASP A 289 -39.30 26.96 -25.71
C ASP A 289 -39.59 28.15 -26.64
N GLY A 290 -39.05 28.16 -27.86
CA GLY A 290 -39.29 29.23 -28.84
C GLY A 290 -38.45 30.47 -28.56
N SER A 291 -37.32 30.32 -27.86
CA SER A 291 -36.51 31.42 -27.33
C SER A 291 -35.21 31.64 -28.08
N LEU A 292 -34.78 30.68 -28.92
CA LEU A 292 -33.57 30.85 -29.74
C LEU A 292 -33.89 31.65 -31.01
N PRO A 293 -33.30 32.83 -31.21
CA PRO A 293 -33.49 33.61 -32.43
C PRO A 293 -32.65 33.03 -33.58
N VAL A 294 -33.11 31.92 -34.15
CA VAL A 294 -32.41 31.19 -35.22
C VAL A 294 -32.86 31.58 -36.63
N GLN A 295 -31.91 31.68 -37.55
CA GLN A 295 -32.13 31.91 -38.97
C GLN A 295 -31.19 31.02 -39.81
N ILE A 296 -31.65 30.63 -41.01
CA ILE A 296 -30.80 30.03 -42.04
C ILE A 296 -30.41 31.14 -43.03
N THR A 297 -29.12 31.40 -43.14
CA THR A 297 -28.56 32.36 -44.10
C THR A 297 -28.80 31.89 -45.53
N GLY A 298 -29.23 32.79 -46.42
CA GLY A 298 -29.38 32.50 -47.85
C GLY A 298 -30.71 31.85 -48.27
N ALA A 299 -31.69 31.74 -47.36
CA ALA A 299 -33.02 31.20 -47.64
C ALA A 299 -33.63 31.73 -48.96
N ALA A 300 -34.07 30.82 -49.82
CA ALA A 300 -34.59 31.15 -51.14
C ALA A 300 -36.04 31.71 -51.05
N ASN A 301 -36.47 32.46 -52.07
CA ASN A 301 -37.84 32.96 -52.13
C ASN A 301 -38.76 31.95 -52.83
N VAL A 302 -39.09 30.86 -52.14
CA VAL A 302 -39.92 29.74 -52.62
C VAL A 302 -41.02 29.40 -51.60
N ASP A 303 -42.23 29.09 -52.07
CA ASP A 303 -43.38 28.77 -51.20
C ASP A 303 -43.46 27.28 -50.80
N THR A 304 -42.75 26.40 -51.52
CA THR A 304 -42.80 24.94 -51.37
C THR A 304 -41.47 24.29 -51.79
N PHE A 305 -41.20 23.08 -51.30
CA PHE A 305 -40.03 22.26 -51.66
C PHE A 305 -40.41 20.81 -51.99
N SER A 306 -39.48 20.03 -52.55
CA SER A 306 -39.66 18.60 -52.86
C SER A 306 -38.37 17.79 -52.65
N GLU A 307 -38.38 16.48 -52.95
CA GLU A 307 -37.15 15.66 -52.89
C GLU A 307 -36.10 16.21 -53.88
N GLY A 308 -34.87 16.44 -53.41
CA GLY A 308 -33.81 17.08 -54.18
C GLY A 308 -33.72 18.61 -54.04
N SER A 309 -34.65 19.28 -53.34
CA SER A 309 -34.50 20.70 -52.99
C SER A 309 -33.31 20.97 -52.08
N SER A 310 -32.73 22.17 -52.11
CA SER A 310 -31.58 22.53 -51.25
C SER A 310 -31.99 22.94 -49.82
N GLU A 311 -31.03 23.00 -48.90
CA GLU A 311 -31.24 23.56 -47.54
C GLU A 311 -31.83 24.98 -47.61
N GLU A 312 -31.39 25.83 -48.55
CA GLU A 312 -31.90 27.19 -48.73
C GLU A 312 -33.34 27.22 -49.26
N GLU A 313 -33.74 26.28 -50.12
CA GLU A 313 -35.11 26.16 -50.61
C GLU A 313 -36.07 25.71 -49.49
N VAL A 314 -35.64 24.74 -48.67
CA VAL A 314 -36.41 24.33 -47.48
C VAL A 314 -36.52 25.48 -46.49
N ALA A 315 -35.42 26.18 -46.20
CA ALA A 315 -35.44 27.36 -45.35
C ALA A 315 -36.30 28.51 -45.90
N GLY A 316 -36.40 28.63 -47.22
CA GLY A 316 -37.29 29.56 -47.90
C GLY A 316 -38.77 29.27 -47.64
N ALA A 317 -39.18 28.02 -47.87
CA ALA A 317 -40.56 27.58 -47.73
C ALA A 317 -41.01 27.42 -46.26
N MET A 318 -40.08 27.08 -45.35
CA MET A 318 -40.39 26.66 -43.97
C MET A 318 -39.85 27.59 -42.87
N GLY A 319 -38.90 28.48 -43.20
CA GLY A 319 -38.09 29.20 -42.21
C GLY A 319 -37.07 28.30 -41.51
N ALA A 320 -36.49 28.79 -40.41
CA ALA A 320 -35.53 28.02 -39.62
C ALA A 320 -36.20 26.85 -38.88
N PRO A 321 -35.56 25.67 -38.80
CA PRO A 321 -36.08 24.52 -38.07
C PRO A 321 -36.03 24.73 -36.54
N ASN A 322 -36.97 24.11 -35.82
CA ASN A 322 -36.96 24.08 -34.36
C ASN A 322 -35.74 23.34 -33.82
N ALA A 323 -35.24 22.33 -34.53
CA ALA A 323 -33.96 21.70 -34.22
C ALA A 323 -33.19 21.33 -35.48
N LEU A 324 -31.89 21.60 -35.46
CA LEU A 324 -30.92 21.19 -36.46
C LEU A 324 -29.93 20.23 -35.80
N ARG A 325 -29.87 18.98 -36.28
CA ARG A 325 -28.98 17.94 -35.75
C ARG A 325 -28.35 17.17 -36.91
N GLY A 326 -27.08 17.48 -37.20
CA GLY A 326 -26.40 16.96 -38.39
C GLY A 326 -27.18 17.34 -39.66
N GLU A 327 -27.47 16.35 -40.50
CA GLU A 327 -28.24 16.51 -41.74
C GLU A 327 -29.77 16.39 -41.54
N THR A 328 -30.28 16.47 -40.30
CA THR A 328 -31.73 16.39 -40.03
C THR A 328 -32.26 17.69 -39.41
N TRP A 329 -33.26 18.27 -40.08
CA TRP A 329 -33.99 19.45 -39.64
C TRP A 329 -35.37 19.03 -39.13
N THR A 330 -35.79 19.58 -37.99
CA THR A 330 -37.06 19.23 -37.33
C THR A 330 -37.99 20.44 -37.26
N TYR A 331 -39.22 20.25 -37.73
CA TYR A 331 -40.31 21.23 -37.71
C TYR A 331 -41.49 20.64 -36.92
N GLY A 332 -41.46 20.80 -35.59
CA GLY A 332 -42.46 20.24 -34.67
C GLY A 332 -42.51 18.70 -34.67
N GLN A 333 -43.49 18.12 -35.37
CA GLN A 333 -43.70 16.68 -35.53
C GLN A 333 -43.27 16.15 -36.91
N SER A 334 -42.71 17.01 -37.76
CA SER A 334 -42.24 16.65 -39.10
C SER A 334 -40.71 16.83 -39.18
N THR A 335 -40.05 16.03 -40.00
CA THR A 335 -38.59 16.09 -40.20
C THR A 335 -38.23 16.11 -41.68
N VAL A 336 -37.15 16.83 -42.00
CA VAL A 336 -36.53 16.84 -43.32
C VAL A 336 -35.09 16.36 -43.15
N THR A 337 -34.71 15.36 -43.94
CA THR A 337 -33.36 14.78 -43.93
C THR A 337 -32.67 15.17 -45.22
N PHE A 338 -31.44 15.65 -45.11
CA PHE A 338 -30.59 16.03 -46.23
C PHE A 338 -29.54 14.93 -46.49
N SER A 339 -28.95 14.97 -47.67
CA SER A 339 -27.73 14.22 -48.04
C SER A 339 -27.04 15.05 -49.11
N ASP A 340 -25.74 15.30 -48.96
CA ASP A 340 -24.97 16.12 -49.90
C ASP A 340 -25.60 17.52 -50.17
N GLY A 341 -26.26 18.10 -49.16
CA GLY A 341 -26.88 19.43 -49.22
C GLY A 341 -28.28 19.50 -49.85
N VAL A 342 -28.88 18.37 -50.22
CA VAL A 342 -30.24 18.30 -50.80
C VAL A 342 -31.16 17.35 -50.03
N VAL A 343 -32.48 17.61 -50.07
CA VAL A 343 -33.51 16.79 -49.40
C VAL A 343 -33.47 15.36 -49.93
N SER A 344 -33.09 14.42 -49.07
CA SER A 344 -33.02 12.98 -49.38
C SER A 344 -34.30 12.25 -49.00
N SER A 345 -35.00 12.74 -47.97
CA SER A 345 -36.29 12.22 -47.49
C SER A 345 -36.95 13.19 -46.52
N PHE A 346 -38.26 13.06 -46.32
CA PHE A 346 -39.00 13.81 -45.28
C PHE A 346 -40.10 12.96 -44.65
N ASP A 347 -40.43 13.26 -43.40
CA ASP A 347 -41.61 12.75 -42.70
C ASP A 347 -42.53 13.93 -42.39
N ASN A 348 -43.75 13.92 -42.96
CA ASN A 348 -44.76 14.96 -42.76
C ASN A 348 -45.86 14.50 -41.78
N SER A 349 -45.52 13.71 -40.75
CA SER A 349 -46.45 13.25 -39.71
C SER A 349 -47.13 14.40 -38.96
N GLY A 350 -46.51 15.58 -38.89
CA GLY A 350 -47.13 16.80 -38.36
C GLY A 350 -48.08 17.53 -39.33
N GLY A 351 -48.07 17.18 -40.63
CA GLY A 351 -48.90 17.81 -41.66
C GLY A 351 -48.56 19.28 -41.93
N ASN A 352 -47.32 19.69 -41.62
CA ASN A 352 -46.87 21.08 -41.63
C ASN A 352 -45.74 21.37 -42.63
N LEU A 353 -45.20 20.37 -43.33
CA LEU A 353 -44.21 20.62 -44.40
C LEU A 353 -44.89 21.19 -45.66
N ALA A 354 -44.30 22.26 -46.21
CA ALA A 354 -44.71 22.92 -47.43
C ALA A 354 -44.20 22.16 -48.67
N LEU A 355 -44.86 21.04 -48.98
CA LEU A 355 -44.49 20.17 -50.11
C LEU A 355 -45.17 20.64 -51.42
N GLU A 356 -44.47 20.48 -52.54
CA GLU A 356 -45.03 20.65 -53.89
C GLU A 356 -46.10 19.57 -54.21
N GLU A 357 -47.18 19.94 -54.92
CA GLU A 357 -48.36 19.07 -55.22
C GLU A 357 -48.19 18.08 -56.40
#